data_AF-A0A821FH98-F1
#
_entry.id   AF-A0A821FH98-F1
#
_cell.length_a   1.000
_cell.length_b   1.000
_cell.length_c   1.000
_cell.angle_alpha   90.00
_cell.angle_beta   90.00
_cell.angle_gamma   90.00
#
_symmetry.space_group_name_H-M   'P 1'
#
loop_
_entity.id
_entity.type
_entity.pdbx_description
1 polymer ?
#
loop_
_entity_poly.entity_id
_entity_poly.type
_entity_poly.pdbx_seq_one_letter_code
_entity_poly.pdbx_strand_id
1 'polypeptide(L)'
;MLGEQLNNEESRGLLSAIDKMRELLHGERVTLPEIVVVGDQSVGKSSVLEAISGIELPRAQNICTRCPLELRMKTAQDTEYATIRSSVGSAKEKRIDDLSNITNEVVRLTSEIAGEGINVSPNPIYLTVYKRDILYDLTLIDLP
;
A
#
# COMPACT_ATOMS: atom_id res chain seq x y z
N MET A 1 -22.19 1.16 12.05
CA MET A 1 -21.68 1.34 13.43
C MET A 1 -20.20 1.73 13.47
N LEU A 2 -19.27 1.00 12.85
CA LEU A 2 -17.84 1.41 12.78
C LEU A 2 -17.60 2.64 11.87
N GLY A 3 -18.27 2.71 10.72
CA GLY A 3 -18.10 3.81 9.76
C GLY A 3 -18.62 5.18 10.21
N GLU A 4 -19.48 5.25 11.23
CA GLU A 4 -19.98 6.53 11.78
C GLU A 4 -19.07 7.07 12.89
N GLN A 5 -18.47 6.19 13.70
CA GLN A 5 -17.58 6.61 14.79
C GLN A 5 -16.22 7.12 14.30
N LEU A 6 -15.74 6.59 13.17
CA LEU A 6 -14.51 7.06 12.56
C LEU A 6 -14.74 8.33 11.71
N ASN A 7 -15.98 8.67 11.31
CA ASN A 7 -16.29 9.75 10.36
C ASN A 7 -16.54 11.11 11.06
N ASN A 8 -15.80 11.39 12.13
CA ASN A 8 -15.79 12.71 12.76
C ASN A 8 -14.51 13.48 12.40
N GLU A 9 -14.56 14.82 12.47
CA GLU A 9 -13.40 15.66 12.12
C GLU A 9 -12.17 15.38 13.00
N GLU A 10 -12.40 15.02 14.26
CA GLU A 10 -11.35 14.74 15.23
C GLU A 10 -10.51 13.51 14.82
N SER A 11 -11.16 12.42 14.41
CA SER A 11 -10.50 11.20 13.92
C SER A 11 -9.74 11.47 12.62
N ARG A 12 -10.28 12.30 11.71
CA ARG A 12 -9.58 12.69 10.47
C ARG A 12 -8.36 13.55 10.76
N GLY A 13 -8.45 14.47 11.72
CA GLY A 13 -7.31 15.26 12.19
C GLY A 13 -6.21 14.39 12.79
N LEU A 14 -6.58 13.40 13.59
CA LEU A 14 -5.66 12.45 14.22
C LEU A 14 -4.93 11.59 13.18
N LEU A 15 -5.65 11.06 12.19
CA LEU A 15 -5.10 10.28 11.09
C LEU A 15 -4.13 11.12 10.23
N SER A 16 -4.49 12.37 9.90
CA SER A 16 -3.60 13.26 9.16
C SER A 16 -2.33 13.59 9.94
N ALA A 17 -2.41 13.74 11.26
CA ALA A 17 -1.25 13.96 12.12
C ALA A 17 -0.34 12.71 12.16
N ILE A 18 -0.91 11.52 12.21
CA ILE A 18 -0.19 10.24 12.14
C ILE A 18 0.60 10.15 10.82
N ASP A 19 -0.03 10.46 9.70
CA ASP A 19 0.61 10.43 8.39
C ASP A 19 1.74 11.45 8.25
N LYS A 20 1.54 12.68 8.74
CA LYS A 20 2.61 13.69 8.81
C LYS A 20 3.77 13.26 9.69
N MET A 21 3.47 12.68 10.86
CA MET A 21 4.50 12.13 11.73
C MET A 21 5.28 11.04 11.01
N ARG A 22 4.63 10.16 10.25
CA ARG A 22 5.30 9.11 9.48
C ARG A 22 6.27 9.67 8.44
N GLU A 23 5.87 10.70 7.71
CA GLU A 23 6.72 11.34 6.69
C GLU A 23 7.94 12.03 7.31
N LEU A 24 7.77 12.67 8.47
CA LEU A 24 8.84 13.38 9.18
C LEU A 24 9.79 12.43 9.91
N LEU A 25 9.28 11.30 10.40
CA LEU A 25 10.01 10.36 11.25
C LEU A 25 10.61 9.18 10.46
N HIS A 26 10.68 9.24 9.12
CA HIS A 26 11.30 8.20 8.30
C HIS A 26 12.72 7.86 8.82
N GLY A 27 12.84 6.77 9.60
CA GLY A 27 14.09 6.29 10.20
C GLY A 27 14.13 6.26 11.74
N GLU A 28 13.20 6.90 12.44
CA GLU A 28 13.10 6.85 13.90
C GLU A 28 12.09 5.79 14.39
N ARG A 29 12.40 5.13 15.52
CA ARG A 29 11.56 4.08 16.11
C ARG A 29 10.32 4.66 16.80
N VAL A 30 9.38 5.21 16.05
CA VAL A 30 8.09 5.66 16.57
C VAL A 30 6.98 4.77 16.04
N THR A 31 6.29 4.06 16.93
CA THR A 31 5.16 3.19 16.60
C THR A 31 3.91 4.03 16.37
N LEU A 32 3.50 4.14 15.10
CA LEU A 32 2.24 4.75 14.71
C LEU A 32 1.15 3.67 14.56
N PRO A 33 -0.15 4.00 14.74
CA PRO A 33 -1.23 3.04 14.57
C PRO A 33 -1.27 2.53 13.12
N GLU A 34 -1.16 1.21 12.95
CA GLU A 34 -1.15 0.52 11.65
C GLU A 34 -2.18 -0.60 11.63
N ILE A 35 -2.86 -0.79 10.49
CA ILE A 35 -3.69 -1.97 10.24
C ILE A 35 -2.86 -2.93 9.41
N VAL A 36 -2.17 -3.85 10.09
CA VAL A 36 -1.37 -4.88 9.43
C VAL A 36 -2.29 -6.06 9.07
N VAL A 37 -2.29 -6.45 7.80
CA VAL A 37 -3.05 -7.63 7.34
C VAL A 37 -2.09 -8.81 7.32
N VAL A 38 -2.25 -9.75 8.27
CA VAL A 38 -1.40 -10.94 8.39
C VAL A 38 -2.24 -12.19 8.20
N GLY A 39 -1.69 -13.20 7.51
CA GLY A 39 -2.34 -14.50 7.29
C GLY A 39 -1.54 -15.37 6.32
N ASP A 40 -1.84 -16.67 6.25
CA ASP A 40 -1.13 -17.61 5.38
C ASP A 40 -1.29 -17.30 3.88
N GLN A 41 -0.40 -17.83 3.03
CA GLN A 41 -0.54 -17.72 1.59
C GLN A 41 -1.92 -18.24 1.14
N SER A 42 -2.59 -17.53 0.23
CA SER A 42 -3.86 -17.97 -0.39
C SER A 42 -5.11 -17.95 0.52
N VAL A 43 -5.07 -17.31 1.70
CA VAL A 43 -6.26 -17.15 2.57
C VAL A 43 -7.15 -15.95 2.20
N GLY A 44 -6.91 -15.30 1.06
CA GLY A 44 -7.73 -14.18 0.58
C GLY A 44 -7.31 -12.80 1.09
N LYS A 45 -6.08 -12.63 1.63
CA LYS A 45 -5.55 -11.32 2.04
C LYS A 45 -5.64 -10.30 0.91
N SER A 46 -5.10 -10.62 -0.26
CA SER A 46 -5.19 -9.76 -1.45
C SER A 46 -6.62 -9.44 -1.82
N SER A 47 -7.57 -10.37 -1.66
CA SER A 47 -8.99 -10.11 -1.90
C SER A 47 -9.62 -9.15 -0.88
N VAL A 48 -9.21 -9.20 0.39
CA VAL A 48 -9.61 -8.21 1.39
C VAL A 48 -9.00 -6.85 1.06
N LEU A 49 -7.73 -6.80 0.65
CA LEU A 49 -7.07 -5.58 0.22
C LEU A 49 -7.76 -4.97 -1.00
N GLU A 50 -8.09 -5.77 -2.01
CA GLU A 50 -8.84 -5.36 -3.20
C GLU A 50 -10.24 -4.86 -2.84
N ALA A 51 -10.96 -5.53 -1.94
CA ALA A 51 -12.29 -5.11 -1.51
C ALA A 51 -12.26 -3.78 -0.74
N ILE A 52 -11.22 -3.56 0.07
CA ILE A 52 -11.05 -2.32 0.85
C ILE A 52 -10.56 -1.18 -0.04
N SER A 53 -9.65 -1.45 -0.97
CA SER A 53 -8.99 -0.42 -1.79
C SER A 53 -9.66 -0.16 -3.12
N GLY A 54 -10.50 -1.08 -3.60
CA GLY A 54 -11.08 -1.05 -4.93
C GLY A 54 -10.03 -1.00 -6.05
N ILE A 55 -8.81 -1.48 -5.80
CA ILE A 55 -7.78 -1.68 -6.83
C ILE A 55 -7.52 -3.17 -6.97
N GLU A 56 -7.19 -3.61 -8.17
CA GLU A 56 -6.72 -4.97 -8.40
C GLU A 56 -5.26 -5.07 -7.96
N LEU A 57 -4.93 -6.13 -7.22
CA LEU A 57 -3.57 -6.47 -6.85
C LEU A 57 -3.09 -7.67 -7.69
N PRO A 58 -1.78 -7.84 -7.88
CA PRO A 58 -1.28 -8.98 -8.63
C PRO A 58 -1.76 -10.30 -8.03
N ARG A 59 -2.39 -11.13 -8.87
CA ARG A 59 -2.80 -12.50 -8.56
C ARG A 59 -1.89 -13.46 -9.31
N ALA A 60 -1.16 -14.33 -8.61
CA ALA A 60 -0.28 -15.33 -9.21
C ALA A 60 -0.61 -16.74 -8.70
N GLN A 61 -0.34 -17.74 -9.53
CA GLN A 61 -0.46 -19.18 -9.17
C GLN A 61 0.72 -19.69 -8.32
N ASN A 62 1.81 -18.94 -8.19
CA ASN A 62 3.01 -19.23 -7.38
C ASN A 62 3.15 -18.23 -6.21
N ILE A 63 4.33 -18.11 -5.56
CA ILE A 63 4.57 -17.13 -4.47
C ILE A 63 4.21 -15.73 -4.98
N CYS A 64 3.04 -15.25 -4.57
CA CYS A 64 2.41 -14.05 -5.11
C CYS A 64 3.11 -12.78 -4.63
N THR A 65 3.70 -12.86 -3.43
CA THR A 65 4.35 -11.76 -2.72
C THR A 65 5.81 -12.13 -2.54
N ARG A 66 6.68 -11.77 -3.51
CA ARG A 66 8.13 -12.03 -3.44
C ARG A 66 8.92 -10.92 -2.74
N CYS A 67 8.25 -9.85 -2.37
CA CYS A 67 8.76 -8.77 -1.55
C CYS A 67 7.59 -8.17 -0.76
N PRO A 68 7.82 -7.61 0.43
CA PRO A 68 6.78 -6.89 1.16
C PRO A 68 6.13 -5.80 0.31
N LEU A 69 4.81 -5.70 0.33
CA LEU A 69 4.06 -4.61 -0.30
C LEU A 69 3.41 -3.76 0.80
N GLU A 70 3.80 -2.51 0.88
CA GLU A 70 3.13 -1.52 1.72
C GLU A 70 2.19 -0.69 0.85
N LEU A 71 0.89 -1.01 0.94
CA LEU A 71 -0.20 -0.31 0.28
C LEU A 71 -0.76 0.76 1.22
N ARG A 72 -0.57 2.02 0.86
CA ARG A 72 -1.19 3.18 1.50
C ARG A 72 -2.36 3.64 0.66
N MET A 73 -3.46 4.00 1.31
CA MET A 73 -4.58 4.67 0.71
C MET A 73 -4.66 6.07 1.30
N LYS A 74 -4.83 7.07 0.44
CA LYS A 74 -4.99 8.47 0.84
C LYS A 74 -6.21 9.09 0.18
N THR A 75 -6.85 10.04 0.84
CA THR A 75 -7.92 10.82 0.22
C THR A 75 -7.35 11.74 -0.88
N ALA A 76 -7.93 11.69 -2.08
CA ALA A 76 -7.65 12.62 -3.17
C ALA A 76 -8.59 13.84 -3.09
N GLN A 77 -8.04 15.04 -3.26
CA GLN A 77 -8.86 16.27 -3.32
C GLN A 77 -9.55 16.43 -4.68
N ASP A 78 -8.82 16.20 -5.78
CA ASP A 78 -9.32 16.47 -7.14
C ASP A 78 -9.22 15.28 -8.10
N THR A 79 -8.10 14.54 -8.12
CA THR A 79 -7.85 13.50 -9.14
C THR A 79 -7.38 12.22 -8.48
N GLU A 80 -7.91 11.09 -8.94
CA GLU A 80 -7.45 9.76 -8.49
C GLU A 80 -6.18 9.36 -9.25
N TYR A 81 -5.20 8.83 -8.52
CA TYR A 81 -3.94 8.36 -9.07
C TYR A 81 -3.24 7.46 -8.05
N ALA A 82 -2.16 6.82 -8.46
CA ALA A 82 -1.27 6.14 -7.54
C ALA A 82 0.18 6.62 -7.69
N THR A 83 0.97 6.46 -6.64
CA THR A 83 2.43 6.56 -6.70
C THR A 83 3.04 5.24 -6.26
N ILE A 84 4.10 4.82 -6.94
CA ILE A 84 4.80 3.57 -6.63
C ILE A 84 6.31 3.80 -6.60
N ARG A 85 6.99 3.17 -5.63
CA ARG A 85 8.45 3.20 -5.54
C ARG A 85 9.00 1.92 -4.91
N SER A 86 10.23 1.61 -5.26
CA SER A 86 11.04 0.59 -4.60
C SER A 86 11.74 1.17 -3.37
N SER A 87 12.04 0.33 -2.37
CA SER A 87 12.99 0.65 -1.29
C SER A 87 14.45 0.61 -1.72
N VAL A 88 14.76 -0.08 -2.83
CA VAL A 88 16.10 -0.25 -3.37
C VAL A 88 16.22 0.35 -4.77
N GLY A 89 17.39 0.92 -5.04
CA GLY A 89 17.70 1.59 -6.31
C GLY A 89 17.34 3.08 -6.32
N SER A 90 17.84 3.79 -7.33
CA SER A 90 17.60 5.23 -7.53
C SER A 90 16.25 5.55 -8.18
N ALA A 91 15.35 4.56 -8.25
CA ALA A 91 14.06 4.71 -8.90
C ALA A 91 13.25 5.80 -8.19
N LYS A 92 13.10 6.95 -8.87
CA LYS A 92 12.22 8.02 -8.42
C LYS A 92 10.80 7.49 -8.32
N GLU A 93 10.05 8.02 -7.36
CA GLU A 93 8.62 7.78 -7.23
C GLU A 93 7.93 7.97 -8.59
N LYS A 94 7.24 6.93 -9.05
CA LYS A 94 6.53 6.92 -10.33
C LYS A 94 5.05 7.17 -10.08
N ARG A 95 4.50 8.17 -10.77
CA ARG A 95 3.06 8.43 -10.80
C ARG A 95 2.37 7.50 -11.81
N ILE A 96 1.20 6.99 -11.42
CA ILE A 96 0.31 6.13 -12.21
C ILE A 96 -1.05 6.82 -12.25
N ASP A 97 -1.40 7.45 -13.38
CA ASP A 97 -2.71 8.11 -13.54
C ASP A 97 -3.83 7.11 -13.87
N ASP A 98 -3.50 6.01 -14.55
CA ASP A 98 -4.44 4.91 -14.84
C ASP A 98 -4.21 3.75 -13.88
N LEU A 99 -5.11 3.62 -12.90
CA LEU A 99 -5.03 2.63 -11.81
C LEU A 99 -5.03 1.18 -12.30
N SER A 100 -5.50 0.90 -13.52
CA SER A 100 -5.42 -0.45 -14.10
C SER A 100 -3.97 -0.92 -14.33
N ASN A 101 -3.02 0.01 -14.40
CA ASN A 101 -1.60 -0.30 -14.57
C ASN A 101 -0.87 -0.64 -13.26
N ILE A 102 -1.52 -0.51 -12.09
CA ILE A 102 -0.90 -0.80 -10.79
C ILE A 102 -0.33 -2.21 -10.75
N THR A 103 -1.12 -3.20 -11.17
CA THR A 103 -0.71 -4.61 -11.19
C THR A 103 0.59 -4.81 -11.98
N ASN A 104 0.68 -4.21 -13.17
CA ASN A 104 1.85 -4.32 -14.04
C ASN A 104 3.08 -3.68 -13.40
N GLU A 105 2.93 -2.53 -12.75
CA GLU A 105 4.04 -1.85 -12.09
C GLU A 105 4.53 -2.57 -10.83
N VAL A 106 3.62 -3.14 -10.04
CA VAL A 106 3.99 -3.97 -8.88
C VAL A 106 4.77 -5.20 -9.34
N VAL A 107 4.33 -5.89 -10.39
CA VAL A 107 5.06 -7.04 -10.97
C VAL A 107 6.44 -6.61 -11.48
N ARG A 108 6.52 -5.50 -12.21
CA ARG A 108 7.79 -4.95 -12.74
C ARG A 108 8.79 -4.68 -11.61
N LEU A 109 8.37 -3.97 -10.56
CA LEU A 109 9.23 -3.68 -9.41
C LEU A 109 9.58 -4.94 -8.62
N THR A 110 8.66 -5.89 -8.51
CA THR A 110 8.95 -7.16 -7.83
C THR A 110 10.08 -7.90 -8.54
N SER A 111 10.06 -7.99 -9.88
CA SER A 111 11.15 -8.60 -10.65
C SER A 111 12.45 -7.79 -10.58
N GLU A 112 12.38 -6.46 -10.50
CA GLU A 112 13.55 -5.60 -10.31
C GLU A 112 14.23 -5.84 -8.95
N ILE A 113 13.43 -6.06 -7.89
CA ILE A 113 13.91 -6.19 -6.50
C ILE A 113 14.31 -7.62 -6.15
N ALA A 114 13.51 -8.62 -6.53
CA ALA A 114 13.70 -10.02 -6.17
C ALA A 114 14.38 -10.85 -7.28
N GLY A 115 14.54 -10.28 -8.48
CA GLY A 115 15.03 -10.99 -9.65
C GLY A 115 14.00 -11.95 -10.26
N GLU A 116 14.44 -12.80 -11.18
CA GLU A 116 13.61 -13.82 -11.83
C GLU A 116 13.43 -15.07 -10.96
N GLY A 117 12.37 -15.83 -11.19
CA GLY A 117 12.09 -17.10 -10.50
C GLY A 117 11.39 -16.97 -9.14
N ILE A 118 11.74 -17.81 -8.17
CA ILE A 118 11.04 -17.91 -6.86
C ILE A 118 11.75 -17.19 -5.71
N ASN A 119 12.74 -16.35 -6.02
CA ASN A 119 13.49 -15.61 -5.01
C ASN A 119 12.60 -14.63 -4.25
N VAL A 120 12.91 -14.42 -2.97
CA VAL A 120 12.23 -13.47 -2.08
C VAL A 120 13.22 -12.40 -1.63
N SER A 121 12.76 -11.16 -1.54
CA SER A 121 13.56 -10.02 -1.09
C SER A 121 12.90 -9.36 0.11
N PRO A 122 13.65 -8.97 1.16
CA PRO A 122 13.10 -8.25 2.31
C PRO A 122 12.79 -6.78 2.00
N ASN A 123 13.17 -6.30 0.82
CA ASN A 123 13.06 -4.90 0.41
C ASN A 123 11.64 -4.59 -0.04
N PRO A 124 10.90 -3.69 0.64
CA PRO A 124 9.51 -3.41 0.33
C PRO A 124 9.31 -2.62 -0.97
N ILE A 125 8.14 -2.82 -1.60
CA ILE A 125 7.52 -1.91 -2.55
C ILE A 125 6.53 -1.02 -1.78
N TYR A 126 6.60 0.28 -2.03
CA TYR A 126 5.63 1.23 -1.48
C TYR A 126 4.68 1.66 -2.59
N LEU A 127 3.38 1.45 -2.38
CA LEU A 127 2.31 1.85 -3.28
C LEU A 127 1.35 2.76 -2.51
N THR A 128 1.16 4.00 -2.97
CA THR A 128 0.15 4.90 -2.41
C THR A 128 -0.94 5.15 -3.43
N VAL A 129 -2.19 4.88 -3.09
CA VAL A 129 -3.36 5.08 -3.95
C VAL A 129 -4.16 6.26 -3.41
N TYR A 130 -4.42 7.25 -4.25
CA TYR A 130 -5.21 8.44 -3.95
C TYR A 130 -6.60 8.28 -4.61
N LYS A 131 -7.68 8.23 -3.83
CA LYS A 131 -9.07 8.22 -4.36
C LYS A 131 -9.99 9.19 -3.62
N ARG A 132 -11.08 9.62 -4.27
CA ARG A 132 -11.99 10.65 -3.73
C ARG A 132 -12.92 10.11 -2.63
N ASP A 133 -13.24 8.82 -2.66
CA ASP A 133 -14.24 8.19 -1.78
C ASP A 133 -13.63 7.37 -0.63
N ILE A 134 -12.36 7.60 -0.29
CA ILE A 134 -11.74 6.95 0.88
C ILE A 134 -11.96 7.82 2.11
N LEU A 135 -12.63 7.25 3.12
CA LEU A 135 -12.96 7.94 4.36
C LEU A 135 -11.74 8.12 5.28
N TYR A 136 -10.72 7.25 5.17
CA TYR A 136 -9.55 7.22 6.05
C TYR A 136 -8.27 6.88 5.29
N ASP A 137 -7.18 7.49 5.73
CA ASP A 137 -5.85 7.07 5.32
C ASP A 137 -5.57 5.69 5.96
N LEU A 138 -5.32 4.69 5.11
CA LEU A 138 -5.14 3.30 5.55
C LEU A 138 -3.80 2.79 5.04
N THR A 139 -3.02 2.18 5.91
CA THR A 139 -1.80 1.47 5.52
C THR A 139 -2.00 -0.02 5.73
N LEU A 140 -1.72 -0.79 4.69
CA LEU A 140 -1.86 -2.24 4.61
C LEU A 140 -0.51 -2.81 4.19
N ILE A 141 -0.01 -3.80 4.93
CA ILE A 141 1.26 -4.46 4.63
C ILE A 141 0.95 -5.91 4.26
N ASP A 142 1.37 -6.33 3.07
CA ASP A 142 1.39 -7.73 2.64
C ASP A 142 2.83 -8.24 2.67
N LEU A 143 3.04 -9.41 3.27
CA LEU A 143 4.37 -10.01 3.48
C LEU A 143 4.50 -11.34 2.70
N PRO A 144 5.71 -11.69 2.21
CA PRO A 144 6.02 -12.99 1.62
C PRO A 144 5.74 -14.19 2.53
#